data_AF-A0A094KBK1-F1
#
_entry.id   AF-A0A094KBK1-F1
#
_cell.length_a   1.000
_cell.length_b   1.000
_cell.length_c   1.000
_cell.angle_alpha   90.00
_cell.angle_beta   90.00
_cell.angle_gamma   90.00
#
_symmetry.space_group_name_H-M   'P 1'
#
loop_
_entity.id
_entity.type
_entity.pdbx_description
1 polymer ?
#
loop_
_entity_poly.entity_id
_entity_poly.type
_entity_poly.pdbx_seq_one_letter_code
_entity_poly.pdbx_strand_id
1 'polypeptide(L)'
;IVHPIKVDESGSFLSYDLSHRALHRRSPSSRTKFLAFYKLSYKGEALKFNLSLNHNLLAPGFVSERRHGGIAKAKIQGRGHNSCHMIGEVRSRGTLPGGLAALSTCDGLKGVFRLMNEDYFIEPVSTSFREDGAAQPHRIYKRQAPGLGAEQGRRSPAPRETCGVEGMV
;
A
#
# COMPACT_ATOMS: atom_id res chain seq x y z
N ILE A 1 2.30 6.45 -18.56
CA ILE A 1 1.11 5.73 -18.04
C ILE A 1 1.40 4.24 -18.13
N VAL A 2 0.98 3.45 -17.15
CA VAL A 2 1.17 1.99 -17.11
C VAL A 2 -0.17 1.31 -16.83
N HIS A 3 -0.26 0.04 -17.21
CA HIS A 3 -1.48 -0.76 -17.08
C HIS A 3 -1.15 -2.05 -16.31
N PRO A 4 -1.27 -2.02 -14.98
CA PRO A 4 -1.08 -3.22 -14.17
C PRO A 4 -2.17 -4.25 -14.43
N ILE A 5 -1.77 -5.52 -14.40
CA ILE A 5 -2.64 -6.68 -14.54
C ILE A 5 -2.38 -7.65 -13.38
N LYS A 6 -3.42 -8.36 -12.97
CA LYS A 6 -3.29 -9.46 -12.01
C LYS A 6 -2.81 -10.70 -12.75
N VAL A 7 -1.82 -11.37 -12.18
CA VAL A 7 -1.22 -12.58 -12.73
C VAL A 7 -1.12 -13.67 -11.67
N ASP A 8 -0.87 -14.90 -12.11
CA ASP A 8 -0.55 -16.01 -11.21
C ASP A 8 0.94 -16.01 -10.81
N GLU A 9 1.36 -17.06 -10.08
CA GLU A 9 2.76 -17.24 -9.70
C GLU A 9 3.69 -17.45 -10.90
N SER A 10 3.20 -17.98 -12.03
CA SER A 10 3.97 -18.14 -13.27
C SER A 10 4.14 -16.81 -14.04
N GLY A 11 3.26 -15.84 -13.81
CA GLY A 11 3.17 -14.59 -14.57
C GLY A 11 2.15 -14.61 -15.70
N SER A 12 1.30 -15.63 -15.75
CA SER A 12 0.16 -15.76 -16.66
C SER A 12 -0.98 -14.85 -16.23
N PHE A 13 -1.69 -14.28 -17.20
CA PHE A 13 -2.79 -13.34 -16.97
C PHE A 13 -3.95 -13.99 -16.21
N LEU A 14 -4.47 -13.30 -15.19
CA LEU A 14 -5.69 -13.69 -14.45
C LEU A 14 -6.83 -12.70 -14.69
N SER A 15 -6.60 -11.40 -14.46
CA SER A 15 -7.65 -10.39 -14.55
C SER A 15 -7.11 -8.97 -14.68
N TYR A 16 -7.94 -8.08 -15.24
CA TYR A 16 -7.73 -6.62 -15.15
C TYR A 16 -8.20 -6.02 -13.83
N ASP A 17 -9.05 -6.73 -13.07
CA ASP A 17 -9.41 -6.33 -11.71
C ASP A 17 -8.21 -6.52 -10.77
N LEU A 18 -7.77 -5.41 -10.18
CA LEU A 18 -6.65 -5.34 -9.24
C LEU A 18 -7.11 -5.55 -7.79
N SER A 19 -8.41 -5.69 -7.56
CA SER A 19 -8.92 -5.89 -6.21
C SER A 19 -8.48 -7.25 -5.66
N HIS A 20 -7.97 -7.25 -4.43
CA HIS A 20 -7.71 -8.48 -3.69
C HIS A 20 -8.88 -8.77 -2.76
N ARG A 21 -9.98 -9.28 -3.33
CA ARG A 21 -11.07 -9.79 -2.49
C ARG A 21 -10.62 -11.10 -1.86
N ALA A 22 -10.23 -11.05 -0.59
CA ALA A 22 -10.16 -12.24 0.24
C ALA A 22 -11.58 -12.79 0.44
N LEU A 23 -12.08 -13.52 -0.57
CA LEU A 23 -13.35 -14.23 -0.46
C LEU A 23 -13.24 -15.20 0.72
N HIS A 24 -14.03 -14.97 1.75
CA HIS A 24 -14.12 -15.81 2.92
C HIS A 24 -14.84 -17.12 2.57
N ARG A 25 -14.24 -17.94 1.70
CA ARG A 25 -14.74 -19.27 1.36
C ARG A 25 -14.17 -20.26 2.37
N ARG A 26 -15.08 -20.91 3.11
CA ARG A 26 -14.85 -21.99 4.09
C ARG A 26 -14.19 -23.20 3.44
N SER A 27 -12.91 -23.11 3.10
CA SER A 27 -12.16 -24.22 2.49
C SER A 27 -10.75 -24.32 3.11
N PRO A 28 -10.25 -25.53 3.43
CA PRO A 28 -9.13 -25.75 4.37
C PRO A 28 -7.74 -25.43 3.81
N SER A 29 -7.61 -25.07 2.53
CA SER A 29 -6.32 -24.77 1.88
C SER A 29 -5.92 -23.29 2.08
N SER A 30 -5.44 -22.94 3.27
CA SER A 30 -5.35 -21.54 3.74
C SER A 30 -3.96 -20.89 3.68
N ARG A 31 -3.00 -21.37 2.87
CA ARG A 31 -1.67 -20.72 2.75
C ARG A 31 -1.50 -19.83 1.51
N THR A 32 -2.19 -20.11 0.41
CA THR A 32 -2.11 -19.34 -0.85
C THR A 32 -3.10 -18.17 -0.94
N LYS A 33 -4.03 -18.03 0.02
CA LYS A 33 -5.09 -17.00 -0.02
C LYS A 33 -4.59 -15.55 0.20
N PHE A 34 -3.35 -15.40 0.67
CA PHE A 34 -2.77 -14.09 1.02
C PHE A 34 -1.81 -13.54 -0.03
N LEU A 35 -1.40 -14.37 -0.99
CA LEU A 35 -0.48 -13.97 -2.05
C LEU A 35 -1.25 -13.40 -3.24
N ALA A 36 -0.75 -12.31 -3.80
CA ALA A 36 -1.20 -11.79 -5.08
C ALA A 36 0.00 -11.36 -5.91
N PHE A 37 -0.07 -11.66 -7.20
CA PHE A 37 0.96 -11.29 -8.15
C PHE A 37 0.40 -10.27 -9.14
N TYR A 38 1.19 -9.24 -9.42
CA TYR A 38 0.84 -8.23 -10.41
C TYR A 38 1.98 -8.04 -11.39
N LYS A 39 1.65 -7.70 -12.62
CA LYS A 39 2.63 -7.41 -13.67
C LYS A 39 2.29 -6.08 -14.33
N LEU A 40 3.32 -5.30 -14.64
CA LEU A 40 3.19 -4.10 -15.47
C LEU A 40 4.48 -3.87 -16.25
N SER A 41 4.41 -3.06 -17.31
CA SER A 41 5.57 -2.61 -18.06
C SER A 41 5.88 -1.15 -17.73
N TYR A 42 7.11 -0.86 -17.33
CA TYR A 42 7.58 0.49 -17.03
C TYR A 42 8.92 0.73 -17.71
N LYS A 43 9.00 1.77 -18.56
CA LYS A 43 10.20 2.11 -19.35
C LYS A 43 10.77 0.94 -20.16
N GLY A 44 9.91 0.05 -20.68
CA GLY A 44 10.32 -1.12 -21.46
C GLY A 44 10.70 -2.35 -20.62
N GLU A 45 10.76 -2.22 -19.29
CA GLU A 45 11.03 -3.31 -18.37
C GLU A 45 9.74 -3.89 -17.79
N ALA A 46 9.62 -5.22 -17.85
CA ALA A 46 8.50 -5.93 -17.25
C ALA A 46 8.76 -6.12 -15.75
N LEU A 47 7.96 -5.45 -14.91
CA LEU A 47 8.01 -5.57 -13.47
C LEU A 47 6.98 -6.59 -13.00
N LYS A 48 7.42 -7.50 -12.13
CA LYS A 48 6.56 -8.47 -11.45
C LYS A 48 6.58 -8.22 -9.95
N PHE A 49 5.40 -7.98 -9.38
CA PHE A 49 5.19 -7.79 -7.96
C PHE A 49 4.74 -9.11 -7.34
N ASN A 50 5.43 -9.53 -6.29
CA ASN A 50 5.04 -10.64 -5.43
C ASN A 50 4.65 -10.07 -4.07
N LEU A 51 3.35 -10.00 -3.81
CA LEU A 51 2.80 -9.30 -2.66
C LEU A 51 2.01 -10.25 -1.77
N SER A 52 2.04 -9.98 -0.47
CA SER A 52 1.23 -10.64 0.54
C SER A 52 0.43 -9.61 1.34
N LEU A 53 -0.74 -9.99 1.86
CA LEU A 53 -1.50 -9.10 2.74
C LEU A 53 -0.71 -8.74 4.00
N ASN A 54 -0.65 -7.44 4.32
CA ASN A 54 0.02 -6.96 5.53
C ASN A 54 -0.89 -7.06 6.75
N HIS A 55 -0.90 -8.23 7.40
CA HIS A 55 -1.71 -8.41 8.61
C HIS A 55 -1.22 -7.59 9.82
N ASN A 56 -0.03 -6.99 9.75
CA ASN A 56 0.61 -6.25 10.83
C ASN A 56 0.57 -4.72 10.63
N LEU A 57 -0.25 -4.24 9.69
CA LEU A 57 -0.39 -2.80 9.44
C LEU A 57 -0.88 -2.02 10.67
N LEU A 58 -1.78 -2.62 11.45
CA LEU A 58 -2.35 -2.03 12.65
C LEU A 58 -1.90 -2.80 13.87
N ALA A 59 -1.49 -2.09 14.93
CA ALA A 59 -1.14 -2.69 16.20
C ALA A 59 -2.29 -3.57 16.75
N PRO A 60 -1.97 -4.64 17.50
CA PRO A 60 -2.98 -5.37 18.27
C PRO A 60 -3.75 -4.40 19.18
N GLY A 61 -5.08 -4.55 19.23
CA GLY A 61 -5.94 -3.66 20.03
C GLY A 61 -6.24 -2.30 19.39
N PHE A 62 -5.80 -2.03 18.15
CA PHE A 62 -6.20 -0.81 17.44
C PHE A 62 -7.73 -0.72 17.31
N VAL A 63 -8.28 0.42 17.72
CA VAL A 63 -9.69 0.79 17.58
C VAL A 63 -9.81 2.11 16.83
N SER A 64 -10.87 2.23 16.03
CA SER A 64 -11.20 3.47 15.33
C SER A 64 -12.47 4.06 15.89
N GLU A 65 -12.45 5.35 16.22
CA GLU A 65 -13.65 6.09 16.64
C GLU A 65 -14.08 7.02 15.51
N ARG A 66 -15.34 6.90 15.08
CA ARG A 66 -15.93 7.83 14.11
C ARG A 66 -16.99 8.67 14.82
N ARG A 67 -16.80 9.99 14.81
CA ARG A 67 -17.73 10.97 15.40
C ARG A 67 -18.46 11.74 14.29
N HIS A 68 -19.78 11.75 14.32
CA HIS A 68 -20.59 12.69 13.54
C HIS A 68 -21.42 13.52 14.52
N GLY A 69 -20.88 14.65 14.96
CA GLY A 69 -21.45 15.51 16.00
C GLY A 69 -20.85 15.26 17.39
N GLY A 70 -21.67 15.41 18.44
CA GLY A 70 -21.25 15.26 19.83
C GLY A 70 -20.93 13.81 20.27
N ILE A 71 -20.45 13.67 21.50
CA ILE A 71 -19.93 12.41 22.08
C ILE A 71 -20.97 11.27 22.03
N ALA A 72 -22.26 11.59 22.16
CA ALA A 72 -23.35 10.60 22.10
C ALA A 72 -23.49 9.87 20.74
N LYS A 73 -22.89 10.40 19.67
CA LYS A 73 -22.92 9.79 18.32
C LYS A 73 -21.56 9.18 17.92
N ALA A 74 -20.65 9.01 18.87
CA ALA A 74 -19.39 8.33 18.63
C ALA A 74 -19.60 6.82 18.44
N LYS A 75 -19.08 6.27 17.33
CA LYS A 75 -19.06 4.82 17.10
C LYS A 75 -17.63 4.30 17.13
N ILE A 76 -17.34 3.45 18.11
CA ILE A 76 -16.08 2.71 18.19
C ILE A 76 -16.22 1.46 17.31
N GLN A 77 -15.32 1.30 16.35
CA GLN A 77 -15.20 0.12 15.53
C GLN A 77 -13.87 -0.55 15.85
N GLY A 78 -13.94 -1.82 16.27
CA GLY A 78 -12.79 -2.69 16.39
C GLY A 78 -12.10 -2.88 15.04
N ARG A 79 -10.90 -3.48 15.08
CA ARG A 79 -10.02 -3.72 13.94
C ARG A 79 -10.80 -4.19 12.69
N GLY A 80 -10.95 -3.30 11.72
CA GLY A 80 -11.39 -3.69 10.38
C GLY A 80 -10.36 -4.67 9.81
N HIS A 81 -10.82 -5.79 9.24
CA HIS A 81 -9.91 -6.75 8.61
C HIS A 81 -9.15 -6.05 7.48
N ASN A 82 -7.82 -5.95 7.59
CA ASN A 82 -7.01 -5.48 6.46
C ASN A 82 -7.15 -6.49 5.31
N SER A 83 -7.82 -6.06 4.26
CA SER A 83 -8.14 -6.88 3.09
C SER A 83 -7.43 -6.43 1.82
N CYS A 84 -6.78 -5.25 1.83
CA CYS A 84 -6.25 -4.64 0.61
C CYS A 84 -4.86 -4.01 0.73
N HIS A 85 -4.29 -3.83 1.94
CA HIS A 85 -2.90 -3.36 2.07
C HIS A 85 -1.94 -4.54 2.07
N MET A 86 -0.92 -4.45 1.22
CA MET A 86 -0.01 -5.53 0.89
C MET A 86 1.45 -5.08 0.97
N ILE A 87 2.34 -6.04 1.25
CA ILE A 87 3.79 -5.86 1.29
C ILE A 87 4.47 -7.02 0.56
N GLY A 88 5.66 -6.80 0.00
CA GLY A 88 6.43 -7.84 -0.64
C GLY A 88 7.57 -7.29 -1.50
N GLU A 89 7.76 -7.87 -2.67
CA GLU A 89 8.90 -7.60 -3.54
C GLU A 89 8.47 -7.24 -4.97
N VAL A 90 9.30 -6.44 -5.64
CA VAL A 90 9.25 -6.18 -7.08
C VAL A 90 10.49 -6.75 -7.75
N ARG A 91 10.27 -7.52 -8.82
CA ARG A 91 11.33 -8.14 -9.63
C ARG A 91 11.30 -7.53 -11.03
N SER A 92 12.48 -7.21 -11.55
CA SER A 92 12.71 -6.77 -12.94
C SER A 92 13.63 -7.76 -13.65
N ARG A 93 13.59 -7.79 -14.99
CA ARG A 93 14.45 -8.66 -15.79
C ARG A 93 15.92 -8.22 -15.60
N GLY A 94 16.69 -9.02 -14.86
CA GLY A 94 18.13 -8.78 -14.66
C GLY A 94 18.52 -8.03 -13.37
N THR A 95 17.58 -7.70 -12.48
CA THR A 95 17.91 -7.08 -11.18
C THR A 95 17.75 -8.12 -10.07
N LEU A 96 18.89 -8.62 -9.59
CA LEU A 96 19.00 -9.36 -8.34
C LEU A 96 19.94 -8.57 -7.42
N PRO A 97 19.54 -8.26 -6.17
CA PRO A 97 18.30 -8.63 -5.48
C PRO A 97 17.06 -7.83 -5.97
N GLY A 98 15.87 -8.38 -5.73
CA GLY A 98 14.59 -7.68 -5.97
C GLY A 98 14.39 -6.49 -5.02
N GLY A 99 13.57 -5.53 -5.41
CA GLY A 99 13.25 -4.36 -4.59
C GLY A 99 12.07 -4.60 -3.65
N LEU A 100 11.95 -3.84 -2.58
CA LEU A 100 10.80 -3.91 -1.68
C LEU A 100 9.59 -3.16 -2.27
N ALA A 101 8.38 -3.63 -1.97
CA ALA A 101 7.13 -3.01 -2.37
C ALA A 101 6.10 -2.99 -1.23
N ALA A 102 5.38 -1.89 -1.09
CA ALA A 102 4.26 -1.71 -0.19
C ALA A 102 3.11 -1.03 -0.95
N LEU A 103 2.05 -1.79 -1.22
CA LEU A 103 0.99 -1.41 -2.15
C LEU A 103 -0.39 -1.67 -1.53
N SER A 104 -1.35 -0.82 -1.86
CA SER A 104 -2.75 -0.94 -1.54
C SER A 104 -3.53 -1.30 -2.81
N THR A 105 -4.55 -2.12 -2.65
CA THR A 105 -5.49 -2.54 -3.71
C THR A 105 -6.92 -2.05 -3.44
N CYS A 106 -7.10 -1.16 -2.46
CA CYS A 106 -8.44 -0.75 -2.02
C CYS A 106 -9.16 0.09 -3.08
N ASP A 107 -8.41 0.88 -3.84
CA ASP A 107 -8.89 1.71 -4.94
C ASP A 107 -7.84 1.71 -6.05
N GLY A 108 -7.66 0.56 -6.71
CA GLY A 108 -6.56 0.32 -7.65
C GLY A 108 -5.21 0.13 -6.93
N LEU A 109 -4.14 -0.02 -7.71
CA LEU A 109 -2.80 -0.33 -7.20
C LEU A 109 -2.06 0.96 -6.82
N LYS A 110 -2.04 1.27 -5.51
CA LYS A 110 -1.45 2.50 -4.99
C LYS A 110 -0.38 2.24 -3.94
N GLY A 111 0.79 2.86 -4.04
CA GLY A 111 1.79 2.79 -2.99
C GLY A 111 3.20 3.05 -3.49
N VAL A 112 4.18 2.42 -2.85
CA VAL A 112 5.61 2.63 -3.09
C VAL A 112 6.32 1.31 -3.38
N PHE A 113 7.30 1.36 -4.28
CA PHE A 113 8.20 0.25 -4.54
C PHE A 113 9.60 0.76 -4.88
N ARG A 114 10.60 -0.08 -4.64
CA ARG A 114 12.00 0.25 -4.92
C ARG A 114 12.46 -0.40 -6.20
N LEU A 115 13.09 0.36 -7.08
CA LEU A 115 13.68 -0.15 -8.32
C LEU A 115 15.03 0.52 -8.52
N MET A 116 16.09 -0.25 -8.80
CA MET A 116 17.46 0.27 -8.96
C MET A 116 17.90 1.20 -7.80
N ASN A 117 17.62 0.77 -6.57
CA ASN A 117 17.92 1.51 -5.33
C ASN A 117 17.20 2.86 -5.15
N GLU A 118 16.14 3.10 -5.92
CA GLU A 118 15.37 4.34 -5.90
C GLU A 118 13.90 4.06 -5.59
N ASP A 119 13.26 4.95 -4.82
CA ASP A 119 11.86 4.82 -4.47
C ASP A 119 10.96 5.41 -5.57
N TYR A 120 9.98 4.61 -6.01
CA TYR A 120 8.96 4.99 -6.97
C TYR A 120 7.58 4.86 -6.37
N PHE A 121 6.69 5.78 -6.72
CA PHE A 121 5.28 5.71 -6.40
C PHE A 121 4.48 5.23 -7.59
N ILE A 122 3.43 4.48 -7.32
CA ILE A 122 2.39 4.12 -8.27
C ILE A 122 1.04 4.55 -7.71
N GLU A 123 0.20 5.12 -8.54
CA GLU A 123 -1.20 5.39 -8.19
C GLU A 123 -2.11 5.39 -9.42
N PRO A 124 -3.42 5.12 -9.22
CA PRO A 124 -4.40 5.20 -10.29
C PRO A 124 -4.50 6.62 -10.86
N VAL A 125 -4.77 6.70 -12.16
CA VAL A 125 -5.14 7.96 -12.80
C VAL A 125 -6.66 8.06 -12.79
N SER A 126 -7.20 9.16 -12.26
CA SER A 126 -8.62 9.45 -12.30
C SER A 126 -9.05 9.57 -13.76
N THR A 127 -9.75 8.56 -14.25
CA THR A 127 -10.39 8.56 -15.56
C THR A 127 -11.89 8.59 -15.32
N SER A 128 -12.59 9.51 -15.99
CA SER A 128 -14.06 9.59 -15.95
C SER A 128 -14.73 8.36 -16.54
N PHE A 129 -13.98 7.52 -17.26
CA PHE A 129 -14.45 6.31 -17.90
C PHE A 129 -13.51 5.14 -17.58
N ARG A 130 -13.95 4.24 -16.69
CA ARG A 130 -13.41 2.88 -16.64
C ARG A 130 -14.11 2.10 -17.75
N GLU A 131 -13.42 1.81 -18.84
CA GLU A 131 -13.93 0.86 -19.81
C GLU A 131 -13.98 -0.52 -19.15
N ASP A 132 -15.16 -1.14 -19.19
CA ASP A 132 -15.34 -2.47 -18.64
C ASP A 132 -14.50 -3.48 -19.41
N GLY A 133 -13.68 -4.26 -18.70
CA GLY A 133 -12.73 -5.19 -19.31
C GLY A 133 -11.38 -4.60 -19.74
N ALA A 134 -11.12 -3.30 -19.50
CA ALA A 134 -9.81 -2.70 -19.73
C ALA A 134 -8.96 -2.61 -18.44
N ALA A 135 -7.64 -2.62 -18.61
CA ALA A 135 -6.71 -2.40 -17.51
C ALA A 135 -6.82 -0.95 -17.00
N GLN A 136 -6.97 -0.77 -15.68
CA GLN A 136 -7.02 0.57 -15.08
C GLN A 136 -5.67 1.30 -15.28
N PRO A 137 -5.65 2.53 -15.81
CA PRO A 137 -4.41 3.28 -16.02
C PRO A 137 -3.82 3.78 -14.70
N HIS A 138 -2.50 3.67 -14.58
CA HIS A 138 -1.73 4.12 -13.43
C HIS A 138 -0.57 5.02 -13.87
N ARG A 139 -0.16 5.94 -12.99
CA ARG A 139 1.06 6.74 -13.17
C ARG A 139 2.14 6.24 -12.22
N ILE A 140 3.38 6.22 -12.72
CA ILE A 140 4.58 5.93 -11.93
C ILE A 140 5.47 7.17 -11.95
N TYR A 141 5.95 7.59 -10.79
CA TYR A 141 6.88 8.71 -10.66
C TYR A 141 7.90 8.44 -9.56
N LYS A 142 9.10 9.01 -9.71
CA LYS A 142 10.18 8.88 -8.74
C LYS A 142 9.87 9.73 -7.50
N ARG A 143 10.18 9.23 -6.31
CA ARG A 143 10.16 10.02 -5.08
C ARG A 143 11.18 11.15 -5.20
N GLN A 144 10.71 12.40 -5.18
CA GLN A 144 11.58 13.57 -5.05
C GLN A 144 11.59 13.99 -3.58
N ALA A 145 12.34 13.26 -2.77
CA ALA A 145 12.73 13.79 -1.48
C ALA A 145 13.97 14.67 -1.73
N PRO A 146 14.01 15.93 -1.26
CA PRO A 146 15.30 16.56 -1.01
C PRO A 146 16.07 15.56 -0.16
N GLY A 147 17.29 15.19 -0.58
CA GLY A 147 18.14 14.39 0.28
C GLY A 147 18.14 15.07 1.64
N LEU A 148 17.95 14.30 2.71
CA LEU A 148 18.40 14.73 4.03
C LEU A 148 19.93 14.84 3.93
N GLY A 149 20.40 15.88 3.23
CA GLY A 149 21.68 16.47 3.48
C GLY A 149 21.66 16.79 4.95
N ALA A 150 22.66 16.30 5.65
CA ALA A 150 22.87 16.57 7.04
C ALA A 150 22.85 18.08 7.28
N GLU A 151 21.69 18.65 7.59
CA GLU A 151 21.65 19.92 8.30
C GLU A 151 22.10 19.60 9.73
N GLN A 152 23.42 19.58 9.90
CA GLN A 152 24.08 19.98 11.13
C GLN A 152 23.73 21.45 11.41
N GLY A 153 22.46 21.73 11.66
CA GLY A 153 22.02 22.91 12.37
C GLY A 153 21.83 22.50 13.82
N ARG A 154 22.78 22.85 14.69
CA ARG A 154 22.59 22.83 16.15
C ARG A 154 21.30 23.60 16.47
N ARG A 155 20.17 22.91 16.61
CA ARG A 155 19.04 23.40 17.38
C ARG A 155 19.26 22.97 18.82
N SER A 156 19.49 23.95 19.68
CA SER A 156 19.53 23.79 21.12
C SER A 156 18.30 23.01 21.60
N PRO A 157 18.41 22.11 22.59
CA PRO A 157 17.25 21.40 23.11
C PRO A 157 16.24 22.40 23.67
N ALA A 158 14.99 22.31 23.23
CA ALA A 158 13.90 23.04 23.87
C ALA A 158 13.75 22.58 25.34
N PRO A 159 13.39 23.46 26.28
CA PRO A 159 13.13 23.07 27.66
C PRO A 159 12.00 22.05 27.73
N ARG A 160 12.17 21.02 28.57
CA ARG A 160 11.15 20.02 28.85
C ARG A 160 10.08 20.61 29.76
N GLU A 161 9.06 21.22 29.19
CA GLU A 161 7.83 21.51 29.91
C GLU A 161 6.72 20.56 29.44
N THR A 162 6.24 19.75 30.38
CA THR A 162 5.08 18.87 30.20
C THR A 162 3.82 19.69 30.39
N CYS A 163 2.95 19.75 29.38
CA CYS A 163 1.60 20.28 29.55
C CYS A 163 0.77 19.30 30.40
N GLY A 164 0.63 19.60 31.68
CA GLY A 164 -0.36 19.00 32.58
C GLY A 164 -1.61 19.88 32.65
N VAL A 165 -2.79 19.28 32.70
CA VAL A 165 -4.05 19.97 32.95
C VAL A 165 -4.24 20.01 34.47
N GLU A 166 -4.26 21.20 35.08
CA GLU A 166 -4.63 21.34 36.50
C GLU A 166 -6.14 21.09 36.64
N GLY A 167 -6.48 20.03 37.37
CA GLY A 167 -7.85 19.79 37.83
C GLY A 167 -8.12 20.64 39.07
N MET A 168 -9.10 21.53 38.96
CA MET A 168 -9.60 22.34 40.07
C MET A 168 -10.57 21.49 40.92
N VAL A 169 -10.32 21.46 42.23
CA VAL A 169 -11.16 20.82 43.26
C VAL A 169 -12.33 21.74 43.63
#